data_AF-A0A6P1Y3R5-F1
#
_entry.id   AF-A0A6P1Y3R5-F1
#
_cell.length_a   1.000
_cell.length_b   1.000
_cell.length_c   1.000
_cell.angle_alpha   90.00
_cell.angle_beta   90.00
_cell.angle_gamma   90.00
#
_symmetry.space_group_name_H-M   'P 1'
#
loop_
_entity.id
_entity.type
_entity.pdbx_description
1 polymer ?
#
loop_
_entity_poly.entity_id
_entity_poly.type
_entity_poly.pdbx_seq_one_letter_code
_entity_poly.pdbx_strand_id
1 'polypeptide(L)'
;MEYIEIKSNIITGHYCGAIPEKNNPAIEYRIVENCAANIGDDVRLYTDLQTGIKKPLAQLVKEGLVPVPEGKKLNEAGTDFVDMTDAEKVSAGLIQLKADEKIEGDYIVKKSKKELYDEGKLSKEEYNLYIDNLRQAAYRQEADPLGMQVMRGDIDKAVWLAKIAEIKQRYPKAE
;
A
#
# COMPACT_ATOMS: atom_id res chain seq x y z
N MET A 1 32.61 -39.78 -18.20
CA MET A 1 31.30 -39.32 -18.69
C MET A 1 30.61 -38.68 -17.50
N GLU A 2 30.25 -37.41 -17.59
CA GLU A 2 29.59 -36.69 -16.51
C GLU A 2 28.11 -36.53 -16.82
N TYR A 3 27.27 -36.58 -15.79
CA TYR A 3 25.84 -36.38 -15.91
C TYR A 3 25.27 -35.64 -14.69
N ILE A 4 24.21 -34.87 -14.92
CA ILE A 4 23.46 -34.16 -13.88
C ILE A 4 22.06 -34.76 -13.74
N GLU A 5 21.55 -34.70 -12.50
CA GLU A 5 20.16 -35.02 -12.18
C GLU A 5 19.35 -33.73 -12.05
N ILE A 6 18.25 -33.63 -12.79
CA ILE A 6 17.32 -32.50 -12.72
C ILE A 6 15.97 -33.01 -12.23
N LYS A 7 15.47 -32.42 -11.14
CA LYS A 7 14.13 -32.67 -10.61
C LYS A 7 13.42 -31.35 -10.41
N SER A 8 12.23 -31.20 -10.98
CA SER A 8 11.43 -29.97 -10.86
C SER A 8 12.20 -28.70 -11.24
N ASN A 9 12.99 -28.77 -12.32
CA ASN A 9 13.84 -27.68 -12.83
C ASN A 9 15.00 -27.24 -11.90
N ILE A 10 15.41 -28.10 -10.96
CA ILE A 10 16.53 -27.88 -10.04
C ILE A 10 17.55 -29.01 -10.22
N ILE A 11 18.83 -28.65 -10.32
CA ILE A 11 19.93 -29.62 -10.34
C ILE A 11 20.11 -30.17 -8.93
N THR A 12 19.89 -31.47 -8.75
CA THR A 12 19.99 -32.13 -7.44
C THR A 12 21.34 -32.77 -7.18
N GLY A 13 22.13 -33.02 -8.24
CA GLY A 13 23.44 -33.63 -8.12
C GLY A 13 24.21 -33.64 -9.43
N HIS A 14 25.53 -33.72 -9.31
CA HIS A 14 26.47 -33.89 -10.41
C HIS A 14 27.32 -35.14 -10.15
N TYR A 15 27.36 -36.04 -11.13
CA TYR A 15 27.96 -37.36 -10.99
C TYR A 15 28.90 -37.66 -12.16
N CYS A 16 29.94 -38.44 -11.89
CA CYS A 16 30.87 -38.94 -12.90
C CYS A 16 30.75 -40.46 -12.99
N GLY A 17 30.48 -40.99 -14.18
CA GLY A 17 30.28 -42.43 -14.43
C GLY A 17 29.15 -42.73 -15.42
N ALA A 18 28.69 -43.97 -15.42
CA ALA A 18 27.53 -44.39 -16.20
C ALA A 18 26.22 -43.92 -15.56
N ILE A 19 25.23 -43.56 -16.38
CA ILE A 19 23.87 -43.22 -15.93
C ILE A 19 23.24 -44.48 -15.29
N PRO A 20 22.48 -44.36 -14.18
CA PRO A 20 21.81 -45.50 -13.57
C PRO A 20 20.89 -46.21 -14.55
N GLU A 21 20.97 -47.55 -14.66
CA GLU A 21 20.13 -48.34 -15.57
C GLU A 21 18.64 -48.28 -15.23
N LYS A 22 18.31 -48.00 -13.96
CA LYS A 22 16.94 -47.79 -13.49
C LYS A 22 16.60 -46.30 -13.51
N ASN A 23 16.10 -45.84 -14.64
CA ASN A 23 15.63 -44.46 -14.78
C ASN A 23 14.41 -44.22 -13.89
N ASN A 24 14.52 -43.27 -12.96
CA ASN A 24 13.36 -42.71 -12.29
C ASN A 24 12.69 -41.70 -13.23
N PRO A 25 11.43 -41.92 -13.67
CA PRO A 25 10.76 -41.02 -14.63
C PRO A 25 10.53 -39.61 -14.09
N ALA A 26 10.67 -39.38 -12.79
CA ALA A 26 10.60 -38.06 -12.17
C ALA A 26 11.92 -37.26 -12.21
N ILE A 27 13.01 -37.86 -12.71
CA ILE A 27 14.35 -37.27 -12.74
C ILE A 27 14.85 -37.28 -14.19
N GLU A 28 15.20 -36.11 -14.72
CA GLU A 28 15.86 -36.01 -16.01
C GLU A 28 17.37 -36.18 -15.81
N TYR A 29 17.96 -37.12 -16.53
CA TYR A 29 19.41 -37.36 -16.57
C TYR A 29 19.97 -36.72 -17.85
N ARG A 30 20.86 -35.74 -17.70
CA ARG A 30 21.48 -35.06 -18.84
C ARG A 30 22.99 -35.28 -18.82
N ILE A 31 23.52 -35.81 -19.93
CA ILE A 31 24.95 -35.97 -20.16
C ILE A 31 25.54 -34.59 -20.42
N VAL A 32 26.66 -34.28 -19.78
CA VAL A 32 27.36 -33.01 -19.99
C VAL A 32 28.82 -33.30 -20.32
N GLU A 33 29.24 -32.94 -21.53
CA GLU A 33 30.62 -33.19 -22.01
C GLU A 33 31.61 -32.10 -21.59
N ASN A 34 31.12 -30.91 -21.18
CA ASN A 34 31.88 -29.81 -20.60
C ASN A 34 30.93 -28.91 -19.79
N CYS A 35 30.72 -29.20 -18.51
CA CYS A 35 29.86 -28.40 -17.64
C CYS A 35 30.69 -27.38 -16.84
N ALA A 36 30.96 -26.21 -17.42
CA ALA A 36 31.43 -25.06 -16.65
C ALA A 36 30.22 -24.30 -16.07
N ALA A 37 29.46 -24.96 -15.19
CA ALA A 37 28.32 -24.37 -14.52
C ALA A 37 28.64 -24.16 -13.04
N ASN A 38 28.50 -22.93 -12.56
CA ASN A 38 28.61 -22.62 -11.14
C ASN A 38 27.31 -23.06 -10.45
N ILE A 39 27.41 -24.02 -9.53
CA ILE A 39 26.35 -24.34 -8.58
C ILE A 39 26.60 -23.48 -7.35
N GLY A 40 25.69 -22.56 -7.04
CA GLY A 40 25.82 -21.66 -5.90
C GLY A 40 25.40 -20.23 -6.23
N ASP A 41 25.66 -19.34 -5.29
CA ASP A 41 25.41 -17.91 -5.42
C ASP A 41 26.37 -17.25 -6.42
N ASP A 42 25.94 -16.17 -7.06
CA ASP A 42 26.80 -15.36 -7.93
C ASP A 42 28.00 -14.82 -7.15
N VAL A 43 29.22 -15.07 -7.65
CA VAL A 43 30.48 -14.64 -7.03
C VAL A 43 30.54 -13.13 -6.78
N ARG A 44 29.81 -12.33 -7.58
CA ARG A 44 29.72 -10.88 -7.44
C ARG A 44 28.98 -10.44 -6.18
N LEU A 45 28.25 -11.35 -5.52
CA LEU A 45 27.57 -11.10 -4.25
C LEU A 45 28.54 -11.04 -3.07
N TYR A 46 29.79 -11.48 -3.25
CA TYR A 46 30.77 -11.61 -2.19
C TYR A 46 31.77 -10.46 -2.19
N THR A 47 32.10 -9.97 -1.00
CA THR A 47 33.24 -9.06 -0.77
C THR A 47 34.52 -9.88 -0.68
N ASP A 48 34.45 -11.04 -0.03
CA ASP A 48 35.53 -12.01 0.06
C ASP A 48 34.98 -13.41 -0.20
N LEU A 49 35.44 -14.00 -1.31
CA LEU A 49 35.03 -15.31 -1.77
C LEU A 49 35.63 -16.45 -0.92
N GLN A 50 36.82 -16.25 -0.34
CA GLN A 50 37.50 -17.30 0.44
C GLN A 50 36.86 -17.50 1.80
N THR A 51 36.41 -16.42 2.44
CA THR A 51 35.75 -16.46 3.75
C THR A 51 34.23 -16.54 3.66
N GLY A 52 33.65 -16.39 2.45
CA GLY A 52 32.22 -16.43 2.21
C GLY A 52 31.47 -15.17 2.68
N ILE A 53 32.17 -14.05 2.86
CA ILE A 53 31.57 -12.79 3.33
C ILE A 53 30.83 -12.11 2.17
N LYS A 54 29.51 -12.04 2.29
CA LYS A 54 28.63 -11.34 1.35
C LYS A 54 28.77 -9.81 1.47
N LYS A 55 28.55 -9.10 0.36
CA LYS A 55 28.43 -7.64 0.38
C LYS A 55 27.19 -7.22 1.18
N PRO A 56 27.21 -6.02 1.80
CA PRO A 56 26.02 -5.47 2.44
C PRO A 56 24.85 -5.37 1.46
N LEU A 57 23.63 -5.61 1.94
CA LEU A 57 22.42 -5.59 1.11
C LEU A 57 22.25 -4.26 0.36
N ALA A 58 22.55 -3.14 1.01
CA ALA A 58 22.57 -1.82 0.38
C ALA A 58 23.46 -1.74 -0.88
N GLN A 59 24.64 -2.36 -0.82
CA GLN A 59 25.58 -2.39 -1.94
C GLN A 59 25.08 -3.32 -3.04
N LEU A 60 24.50 -4.46 -2.68
CA LEU A 60 23.92 -5.41 -3.64
C LEU A 60 22.74 -4.82 -4.42
N VAL A 61 21.88 -4.05 -3.73
CA VAL A 61 20.77 -3.33 -4.36
C VAL A 61 21.29 -2.22 -5.29
N LYS A 62 22.30 -1.45 -4.84
CA LYS A 62 22.92 -0.38 -5.65
C LYS A 62 23.61 -0.92 -6.91
N GLU A 63 24.24 -2.09 -6.81
CA GLU A 63 24.90 -2.77 -7.93
C GLU A 63 23.90 -3.53 -8.83
N GLY A 64 22.60 -3.54 -8.50
CA GLY A 64 21.56 -4.23 -9.27
C GLY A 64 21.65 -5.76 -9.20
N LEU A 65 22.41 -6.31 -8.25
CA LEU A 65 22.57 -7.75 -8.04
C LEU A 65 21.41 -8.34 -7.25
N VAL A 66 20.71 -7.52 -6.45
CA VAL A 66 19.49 -7.88 -5.74
C VAL A 66 18.38 -6.89 -6.10
N PRO A 67 17.26 -7.34 -6.71
CA PRO A 67 16.13 -6.47 -6.97
C PRO A 67 15.42 -6.12 -5.67
N VAL A 68 14.94 -4.88 -5.55
CA VAL A 68 14.06 -4.48 -4.46
C VAL A 68 12.67 -5.05 -4.74
N PRO A 69 12.06 -5.80 -3.79
CA PRO A 69 10.69 -6.29 -3.97
C PRO A 69 9.70 -5.14 -4.14
N GLU A 70 8.64 -5.35 -4.94
CA GLU A 70 7.60 -4.35 -5.15
C GLU A 70 6.95 -3.93 -3.82
N GLY A 71 6.80 -2.62 -3.63
CA GLY A 71 6.19 -2.05 -2.42
C GLY A 71 7.07 -2.06 -1.19
N LYS A 72 8.36 -2.42 -1.31
CA LYS A 72 9.35 -2.35 -0.24
C LYS A 72 10.46 -1.36 -0.55
N LYS A 73 11.07 -0.83 0.51
CA LYS A 73 12.27 0.01 0.45
C LYS A 73 13.33 -0.56 1.38
N LEU A 74 14.58 -0.20 1.13
CA LEU A 74 15.67 -0.55 2.04
C LEU A 74 15.54 0.26 3.34
N ASN A 75 15.78 -0.37 4.49
CA ASN A 75 15.86 0.35 5.76
C ASN A 75 17.09 1.28 5.81
N GLU A 76 17.11 2.22 6.75
CA GLU A 76 18.22 3.18 6.91
C GLU A 76 19.56 2.48 7.18
N ALA A 77 19.53 1.34 7.87
CA ALA A 77 20.71 0.54 8.16
C ALA A 77 21.24 -0.23 6.94
N GLY A 78 20.47 -0.33 5.85
CA GLY A 78 20.85 -1.06 4.66
C GLY A 78 20.91 -2.59 4.83
N THR A 79 20.22 -3.12 5.83
CA THR A 79 20.27 -4.53 6.24
C THR A 79 19.01 -5.32 5.88
N ASP A 80 17.88 -4.66 5.69
CA ASP A 80 16.59 -5.33 5.43
C ASP A 80 15.64 -4.48 4.59
N PHE A 81 14.62 -5.13 4.03
CA PHE A 81 13.54 -4.49 3.27
C PHE A 81 12.33 -4.24 4.16
N VAL A 82 11.97 -2.98 4.31
CA VAL A 82 10.77 -2.53 5.03
C VAL A 82 9.67 -2.17 4.05
N ASP A 83 8.42 -2.33 4.46
CA ASP A 83 7.27 -1.96 3.62
C ASP A 83 7.24 -0.43 3.43
N MET A 84 7.00 0.00 2.19
CA MET A 84 6.78 1.41 1.86
C MET A 84 5.46 1.89 2.46
N THR A 85 5.41 3.17 2.86
CA THR A 85 4.15 3.80 3.24
C THR A 85 3.24 3.97 2.02
N ASP A 86 1.95 4.22 2.24
CA ASP A 86 1.02 4.37 1.12
C ASP A 86 1.38 5.59 0.27
N ALA A 87 1.86 6.67 0.91
CA ALA A 87 2.39 7.85 0.21
C ALA A 87 3.59 7.53 -0.70
N GLU A 88 4.51 6.69 -0.20
CA GLU A 88 5.68 6.24 -0.96
C GLU A 88 5.27 5.31 -2.11
N LYS A 89 4.29 4.43 -1.89
CA LYS A 89 3.73 3.58 -2.96
C LYS A 89 3.03 4.38 -4.05
N VAL A 90 2.35 5.48 -3.69
CA VAL A 90 1.76 6.39 -4.68
C VAL A 90 2.84 7.12 -5.49
N SER A 91 3.89 7.59 -4.82
CA SER A 91 5.01 8.27 -5.48
C SER A 91 5.82 7.34 -6.39
N ALA A 92 5.95 6.06 -6.01
CA ALA A 92 6.52 5.01 -6.84
C ALA A 92 5.62 4.57 -8.01
N GLY A 93 4.40 5.10 -8.11
CA GLY A 93 3.43 4.70 -9.13
C GLY A 93 2.83 3.30 -8.95
N LEU A 94 3.09 2.65 -7.80
CA LEU A 94 2.55 1.34 -7.45
C LEU A 94 1.06 1.41 -7.09
N ILE A 95 0.63 2.55 -6.51
CA ILE A 95 -0.76 2.83 -6.20
C ILE A 95 -1.19 4.09 -6.94
N GLN A 96 -2.26 3.99 -7.73
CA GLN A 96 -2.93 5.16 -8.29
C GLN A 96 -4.00 5.64 -7.32
N LEU A 97 -3.89 6.90 -6.87
CA LEU A 97 -4.94 7.56 -6.09
C LEU A 97 -6.23 7.63 -6.90
N LYS A 98 -7.35 7.24 -6.28
CA LYS A 98 -8.65 7.49 -6.88
C LYS A 98 -9.00 8.96 -6.81
N ALA A 99 -9.95 9.38 -7.65
CA ALA A 99 -10.38 10.77 -7.73
C ALA A 99 -10.93 11.33 -6.40
N ASP A 100 -11.45 10.46 -5.53
CA ASP A 100 -11.99 10.77 -4.22
C ASP A 100 -11.00 10.58 -3.06
N GLU A 101 -9.74 10.29 -3.34
CA GLU A 101 -8.70 10.02 -2.35
C GLU A 101 -7.63 11.13 -2.36
N LYS A 102 -7.03 11.36 -1.20
CA LYS A 102 -5.88 12.24 -1.00
C LYS A 102 -4.89 11.57 -0.04
N ILE A 103 -3.66 12.04 -0.05
CA ILE A 103 -2.65 11.61 0.91
C ILE A 103 -2.69 12.60 2.09
N GLU A 104 -2.91 12.08 3.30
CA GLU A 104 -2.70 12.83 4.54
C GLU A 104 -1.58 12.15 5.34
N GLY A 105 -0.40 12.77 5.32
CA GLY A 105 0.81 12.17 5.89
C GLY A 105 1.23 10.92 5.12
N ASP A 106 1.26 9.77 5.79
CA ASP A 106 1.65 8.48 5.23
C ASP A 106 0.49 7.63 4.71
N TYR A 107 -0.76 8.09 4.88
CA TYR A 107 -1.96 7.31 4.61
C TYR A 107 -2.82 7.92 3.49
N ILE A 108 -3.54 7.04 2.78
CA ILE A 108 -4.56 7.43 1.81
C ILE A 108 -5.89 7.62 2.54
N VAL A 109 -6.42 8.84 2.50
CA VAL A 109 -7.68 9.24 3.14
C VAL A 109 -8.66 9.70 2.08
N LYS A 110 -9.95 9.44 2.29
CA LYS A 110 -11.01 9.96 1.40
C LYS A 110 -11.14 11.46 1.57
N LYS A 111 -11.25 12.18 0.46
CA LYS A 111 -11.58 13.60 0.43
C LYS A 111 -12.94 13.83 1.09
N SER A 112 -13.04 14.94 1.80
CA SER A 112 -14.30 15.39 2.38
C SER A 112 -15.30 15.73 1.27
N LYS A 113 -16.60 15.66 1.58
CA LYS A 113 -17.66 16.04 0.64
C LYS A 113 -17.56 17.50 0.19
N LYS A 114 -16.97 18.37 1.00
CA LYS A 114 -16.69 19.76 0.64
C LYS A 114 -15.56 19.85 -0.39
N GLU A 115 -14.43 19.19 -0.16
CA GLU A 115 -13.33 19.16 -1.13
C GLU A 115 -13.77 18.57 -2.48
N LEU A 116 -14.62 17.53 -2.46
CA LEU A 116 -15.19 16.95 -3.68
C LEU A 116 -16.12 17.92 -4.41
N TYR A 117 -16.87 18.75 -3.69
CA TYR A 117 -17.71 19.79 -4.27
C TYR A 117 -16.87 20.92 -4.87
N ASP A 118 -15.85 21.41 -4.15
CA ASP A 118 -14.95 22.47 -4.60
C ASP A 118 -14.15 22.03 -5.86
N GLU A 119 -13.84 20.74 -5.98
CA GLU A 119 -13.21 20.14 -7.16
C GLU A 119 -14.20 19.85 -8.32
N GLY A 120 -15.49 20.16 -8.16
CA GLY A 120 -16.53 19.90 -9.15
C GLY A 120 -16.86 18.43 -9.38
N LYS A 121 -16.42 17.53 -8.49
CA LYS A 121 -16.67 16.09 -8.55
C LYS A 121 -17.98 15.67 -7.88
N LEU A 122 -18.56 16.54 -7.07
CA LEU A 122 -19.86 16.36 -6.43
C LEU A 122 -20.84 17.40 -6.97
N SER A 123 -22.05 16.98 -7.33
CA SER A 123 -23.07 17.93 -7.75
C SER A 123 -23.53 18.81 -6.57
N LYS A 124 -24.05 20.00 -6.88
CA LYS A 124 -24.66 20.90 -5.89
C LYS A 124 -25.80 20.23 -5.13
N GLU A 125 -26.60 19.43 -5.83
CA GLU A 125 -27.75 18.73 -5.24
C GLU A 125 -27.30 17.70 -4.21
N GLU A 126 -26.30 16.88 -4.55
CA GLU A 126 -25.75 15.89 -3.63
C GLU A 126 -25.04 16.54 -2.43
N TYR A 127 -24.32 17.63 -2.65
CA TYR A 127 -23.71 18.40 -1.56
C TYR A 127 -24.77 18.98 -0.61
N ASN A 128 -25.80 19.62 -1.17
CA ASN A 128 -26.87 20.22 -0.37
C ASN A 128 -27.70 19.17 0.37
N LEU A 129 -27.92 17.99 -0.23
CA LEU A 129 -28.55 16.86 0.45
C LEU A 129 -27.72 16.36 1.64
N TYR A 130 -26.41 16.27 1.48
CA TYR A 130 -25.50 15.93 2.59
C TYR A 130 -25.57 16.97 3.72
N ILE A 131 -25.54 18.26 3.38
CA ILE A 131 -25.67 19.36 4.34
C ILE A 131 -27.04 19.34 5.03
N ASP A 132 -28.12 19.02 4.31
CA ASP A 132 -29.46 18.90 4.90
C ASP A 132 -29.55 17.79 5.95
N ASN A 133 -28.95 16.63 5.68
CA ASN A 133 -28.89 15.55 6.66
C ASN A 133 -28.13 15.97 7.93
N LEU A 134 -26.99 16.67 7.78
CA LEU A 134 -26.23 17.20 8.91
C LEU A 134 -27.02 18.22 9.72
N ARG A 135 -27.69 19.16 9.04
CA ARG A 135 -28.57 20.16 9.68
C ARG A 135 -29.73 19.50 10.41
N GLN A 136 -30.37 18.50 9.79
CA GLN A 136 -31.49 17.79 10.42
C GLN A 136 -31.06 17.07 11.70
N ALA A 137 -29.89 16.43 11.70
CA ALA A 137 -29.33 15.82 12.91
C ALA A 137 -29.05 16.87 13.99
N ALA A 138 -28.42 17.98 13.63
CA ALA A 138 -28.12 19.08 14.56
C ALA A 138 -29.39 19.75 15.11
N TYR A 139 -30.44 19.92 14.29
CA TYR A 139 -31.72 20.45 14.76
C TYR A 139 -32.34 19.53 15.80
N ARG A 140 -32.40 18.21 15.54
CA ARG A 140 -32.94 17.23 16.50
C ARG A 140 -32.19 17.22 17.82
N GLN A 141 -30.87 17.40 17.79
CA GLN A 141 -30.03 17.34 18.99
C GLN A 141 -30.00 18.66 19.77
N GLU A 142 -29.92 19.80 19.08
CA GLU A 142 -29.61 21.09 19.69
C GLU A 142 -30.76 22.10 19.63
N ALA A 143 -31.50 22.17 18.53
CA ALA A 143 -32.51 23.20 18.32
C ALA A 143 -33.91 22.78 18.79
N ASP A 144 -34.33 21.54 18.52
CA ASP A 144 -35.67 21.04 18.84
C ASP A 144 -35.94 21.04 20.36
N PRO A 145 -34.98 20.66 21.25
CA PRO A 145 -35.17 20.79 22.70
C PRO A 145 -35.39 22.23 23.16
N LEU A 146 -34.67 23.19 22.56
CA LEU A 146 -34.86 24.61 22.84
C LEU A 146 -36.21 25.10 22.32
N GLY A 147 -36.66 24.63 21.16
CA GLY A 147 -37.99 24.91 20.63
C GLY A 147 -39.10 24.49 21.59
N MET A 148 -38.96 23.32 22.22
CA MET A 148 -39.89 22.86 23.26
C MET A 148 -39.88 23.74 24.51
N GLN A 149 -38.71 24.23 24.93
CA GLN A 149 -38.58 25.18 26.04
C GLN A 149 -39.24 26.54 25.72
N VAL A 150 -39.09 27.03 24.49
CA VAL A 150 -39.79 28.25 24.03
C VAL A 150 -41.30 28.06 24.10
N MET A 151 -41.83 26.92 23.65
CA MET A 151 -43.28 26.64 23.71
C MET A 151 -43.83 26.58 25.14
N ARG A 152 -43.00 26.19 26.11
CA ARG A 152 -43.36 26.20 27.54
C ARG A 152 -43.19 27.56 28.21
N GLY A 153 -42.57 28.54 27.53
CA GLY A 153 -42.25 29.86 28.08
C GLY A 153 -41.00 29.88 28.96
N ASP A 154 -40.18 28.82 28.93
CA ASP A 154 -38.98 28.68 29.76
C ASP A 154 -37.83 29.60 29.27
N ILE A 155 -37.79 29.90 27.96
CA ILE A 155 -36.73 30.71 27.32
C ILE A 155 -37.31 31.62 26.22
N ASP A 156 -36.57 32.69 25.90
CA ASP A 156 -36.92 33.58 24.78
C ASP A 156 -36.73 32.88 23.43
N LYS A 157 -37.67 33.10 22.50
CA LYS A 157 -37.61 32.65 21.11
C LYS A 157 -36.31 33.05 20.41
N ALA A 158 -35.71 34.19 20.77
CA ALA A 158 -34.44 34.66 20.23
C ALA A 158 -33.30 33.65 20.45
N VAL A 159 -33.30 32.95 21.59
CA VAL A 159 -32.28 31.94 21.93
C VAL A 159 -32.37 30.74 20.98
N TRP A 160 -33.59 30.26 20.70
CA TRP A 160 -33.83 29.19 19.75
C TRP A 160 -33.47 29.58 18.30
N LEU A 161 -33.84 30.79 17.88
CA LEU A 161 -33.50 31.31 16.55
C LEU A 161 -31.99 31.50 16.37
N ALA A 162 -31.29 31.96 17.41
CA ALA A 162 -29.83 32.08 17.40
C ALA A 162 -29.16 30.71 17.20
N LYS A 163 -29.65 29.66 17.88
CA LYS A 163 -29.15 28.29 17.69
C LYS A 163 -29.42 27.76 16.27
N ILE A 164 -30.60 28.02 15.70
CA ILE A 164 -30.89 27.67 14.30
C ILE A 164 -29.94 28.40 13.34
N ALA A 165 -29.67 29.68 13.56
CA ALA A 165 -28.75 30.47 12.74
C ALA A 165 -27.31 29.94 12.82
N GLU A 166 -26.85 29.58 14.02
CA GLU A 166 -25.54 28.96 14.24
C GLU A 166 -25.41 27.63 13.49
N ILE A 167 -26.40 26.74 13.58
CA ILE A 167 -26.41 25.45 12.84
C ILE A 167 -26.34 25.69 11.32
N LYS A 168 -27.05 26.68 10.81
CA LYS A 168 -27.01 27.04 9.38
C LYS A 168 -25.64 27.58 8.95
N GLN A 169 -24.95 28.34 9.80
CA GLN A 169 -23.58 28.82 9.56
C GLN A 169 -22.57 27.67 9.63
N ARG A 170 -22.72 26.76 10.58
CA ARG A 170 -21.85 25.58 10.75
C ARG A 170 -21.90 24.63 9.55
N TYR A 171 -23.07 24.50 8.93
CA TYR A 171 -23.29 23.65 7.75
C TYR A 171 -23.84 24.49 6.59
N PRO A 172 -23.02 25.28 5.88
CA PRO A 172 -23.48 26.11 4.78
C PRO A 172 -23.87 25.27 3.55
N LYS A 173 -24.93 25.69 2.85
CA LYS A 173 -25.30 25.11 1.54
C LYS A 173 -24.53 25.81 0.43
N ALA A 174 -24.32 25.10 -0.66
CA ALA A 174 -23.81 25.66 -1.90
C ALA A 174 -24.90 26.47 -2.62
N GLU A 175 -24.55 27.68 -3.10
CA GLU A 175 -25.42 28.64 -3.78
C GLU A 175 -25.69 28.35 -5.25
#